data_AF-A0A6S6RW89-F1
#
_entry.id   AF-A0A6S6RW89-F1
#
_cell.length_a   1.000
_cell.length_b   1.000
_cell.length_c   1.000
_cell.angle_alpha   90.00
_cell.angle_beta   90.00
_cell.angle_gamma   90.00
#
_symmetry.space_group_name_H-M   'P 1'
#
loop_
_entity.id
_entity.type
_entity.pdbx_description
1 polymer ?
#
loop_
_entity_poly.entity_id
_entity_poly.type
_entity_poly.pdbx_seq_one_letter_code
_entity_poly.pdbx_strand_id
1 'polypeptide(L)'
;MSSTNIEQFMPVKLAQALVSSLFPELDSQLRAGRHIGIDDLDNHAFLMDFEQELTAFYARYNVELIRATEGFFYLRPRSTTLIPFSVLSELDMMVGKILCYLYLSPERLSNQGIFTAQKLFEELLSLADESKLLKFVNQRSTGTDLDKQKLQEKLRTSLNRLRRLGMVHFLQNDSHRFMITESVFRFGADVRSSDDPQQAQLRMIRDGEAMSLKDNLSLTDNENNDNDKDEAEDE
;
A
#
# COMPACT_ATOMS: atom_id res chain seq x y z
N MET A 1 -33.40 30.92 -4.56
CA MET A 1 -32.59 30.86 -5.80
C MET A 1 -31.25 30.25 -5.44
N SER A 2 -31.10 28.93 -5.56
CA SER A 2 -29.80 28.25 -5.65
C SER A 2 -29.95 27.18 -6.72
N SER A 3 -29.50 27.54 -7.91
CA SER A 3 -29.41 26.68 -9.07
C SER A 3 -28.21 25.76 -8.89
N THR A 4 -28.40 24.49 -8.55
CA THR A 4 -27.37 23.44 -8.73
C THR A 4 -27.98 22.05 -8.60
N ASN A 5 -28.69 21.63 -9.63
CA ASN A 5 -28.69 20.22 -10.02
C ASN A 5 -28.65 20.23 -11.55
N ILE A 6 -27.46 20.52 -12.08
CA ILE A 6 -27.14 20.11 -13.44
C ILE A 6 -27.21 18.59 -13.37
N GLU A 7 -28.15 17.99 -14.10
CA GLU A 7 -28.25 16.55 -14.31
C GLU A 7 -26.88 16.05 -14.78
N GLN A 8 -26.06 15.59 -13.84
CA GLN A 8 -24.73 15.10 -14.17
C GLN A 8 -24.93 13.68 -14.71
N PHE A 9 -25.22 13.61 -16.00
CA PHE A 9 -25.39 12.35 -16.71
C PHE A 9 -24.12 11.50 -16.56
N MET A 10 -24.31 10.19 -16.44
CA MET A 10 -23.20 9.24 -16.40
C MET A 10 -22.36 9.39 -17.68
N PRO A 11 -21.05 9.66 -17.58
CA PRO A 11 -20.18 9.69 -18.76
C PRO A 11 -20.23 8.35 -19.50
N VAL A 12 -20.28 8.40 -20.84
CA VAL A 12 -20.36 7.18 -21.68
C VAL A 12 -19.18 6.25 -21.42
N LYS A 13 -17.97 6.81 -21.25
CA LYS A 13 -16.76 6.06 -20.96
C LYS A 13 -16.79 5.39 -19.57
N LEU A 14 -17.45 6.01 -18.60
CA LEU A 14 -17.71 5.36 -17.30
C LEU A 14 -18.68 4.19 -17.46
N ALA A 15 -19.76 4.35 -18.23
CA ALA A 15 -20.69 3.25 -18.49
C ALA A 15 -19.98 2.06 -19.18
N GLN A 16 -19.08 2.33 -20.13
CA GLN A 16 -18.24 1.30 -20.76
C GLN A 16 -17.36 0.58 -19.75
N ALA A 17 -16.71 1.31 -18.84
CA ALA A 17 -15.90 0.71 -17.77
C ALA A 17 -16.74 -0.21 -16.88
N LEU A 18 -17.91 0.25 -16.43
CA LEU A 18 -18.78 -0.49 -15.51
C LEU A 18 -19.40 -1.77 -16.13
N VAL A 19 -19.56 -1.80 -17.45
CA VAL A 19 -20.09 -2.96 -18.19
C VAL A 19 -18.99 -3.97 -18.54
N SER A 20 -17.71 -3.59 -18.45
CA SER A 20 -16.59 -4.51 -18.65
C SER A 20 -16.68 -5.72 -17.72
N SER A 21 -16.39 -6.91 -18.25
CA SER A 21 -16.39 -8.16 -17.46
C SER A 21 -15.33 -8.17 -16.36
N LEU A 22 -14.28 -7.35 -16.48
CA LEU A 22 -13.22 -7.23 -15.47
C LEU A 22 -13.68 -6.43 -14.24
N PHE A 23 -14.58 -5.46 -14.42
CA PHE A 23 -14.91 -4.47 -13.40
C PHE A 23 -15.46 -5.06 -12.10
N PRO A 24 -16.40 -6.03 -12.08
CA PRO A 24 -17.00 -6.50 -10.83
C PRO A 24 -15.99 -7.14 -9.86
N GLU A 25 -15.07 -7.95 -10.38
CA GLU A 25 -14.03 -8.57 -9.57
C GLU A 25 -12.99 -7.54 -9.15
N LEU A 26 -12.53 -6.71 -10.08
CA LEU A 26 -11.57 -5.65 -9.82
C LEU A 26 -12.07 -4.66 -8.76
N ASP A 27 -13.32 -4.21 -8.86
CA ASP A 27 -13.96 -3.32 -7.88
C ASP A 27 -13.99 -3.96 -6.49
N SER A 28 -14.36 -5.24 -6.42
CA SER A 28 -14.37 -5.99 -5.16
C SER A 28 -12.97 -6.08 -4.54
N GLN A 29 -11.95 -6.33 -5.36
CA GLN A 29 -10.56 -6.41 -4.91
C GLN A 29 -10.04 -5.05 -4.44
N LEU A 30 -10.30 -3.97 -5.19
CA LEU A 30 -9.92 -2.60 -4.83
C LEU A 30 -10.57 -2.18 -3.50
N ARG A 31 -11.87 -2.43 -3.32
CA ARG A 31 -12.58 -2.14 -2.05
C ARG A 31 -12.07 -2.96 -0.88
N ALA A 32 -11.54 -4.16 -1.13
CA ALA A 32 -10.85 -4.97 -0.12
C ALA A 32 -9.44 -4.46 0.22
N GLY A 33 -8.98 -3.38 -0.42
CA GLY A 33 -7.67 -2.75 -0.21
C GLY A 33 -6.55 -3.39 -1.04
N ARG A 34 -6.87 -4.21 -2.04
CA ARG A 34 -5.86 -4.79 -2.93
C ARG A 34 -5.24 -3.71 -3.80
N HIS A 35 -3.91 -3.79 -3.94
CA HIS A 35 -3.13 -2.96 -4.84
C HIS A 35 -2.96 -3.72 -6.16
N ILE A 36 -3.16 -3.02 -7.26
CA ILE A 36 -3.17 -3.57 -8.61
C ILE A 36 -1.91 -3.07 -9.33
N GLY A 37 -0.93 -3.95 -9.41
CA GLY A 37 0.35 -3.71 -10.09
C GLY A 37 0.35 -4.15 -11.54
N ILE A 38 1.48 -3.95 -12.21
CA ILE A 38 1.72 -4.29 -13.61
C ILE A 38 1.70 -5.82 -13.82
N ASP A 39 1.98 -6.59 -12.77
CA ASP A 39 1.90 -8.05 -12.77
C ASP A 39 0.48 -8.57 -13.09
N ASP A 40 -0.56 -7.77 -12.82
CA ASP A 40 -1.96 -8.06 -13.16
C ASP A 40 -2.35 -7.29 -14.42
N LEU A 41 -1.80 -7.72 -15.57
CA LEU A 41 -1.78 -6.97 -16.82
C LEU A 41 -3.18 -6.50 -17.28
N ASP A 42 -4.18 -7.38 -17.23
CA ASP A 42 -5.53 -7.07 -17.72
C ASP A 42 -6.21 -6.02 -16.84
N ASN A 43 -6.13 -6.19 -15.51
CA ASN A 43 -6.70 -5.23 -14.57
C ASN A 43 -5.94 -3.91 -14.58
N HIS A 44 -4.61 -3.96 -14.70
CA HIS A 44 -3.76 -2.77 -14.77
C HIS A 44 -4.05 -1.94 -16.02
N ALA A 45 -4.08 -2.58 -17.20
CA ALA A 45 -4.43 -1.92 -18.45
C ALA A 45 -5.85 -1.32 -18.41
N PHE A 46 -6.81 -2.06 -17.84
CA PHE A 46 -8.16 -1.55 -17.64
C PHE A 46 -8.20 -0.29 -16.76
N LEU A 47 -7.46 -0.28 -15.64
CA LEU A 47 -7.38 0.91 -14.78
C LEU A 47 -6.69 2.08 -15.47
N MET A 48 -5.68 1.83 -16.29
CA MET A 48 -5.02 2.86 -17.09
C MET A 48 -5.97 3.49 -18.12
N ASP A 49 -6.77 2.68 -18.81
CA ASP A 49 -7.70 3.16 -19.85
C ASP A 49 -8.86 4.00 -19.29
N PHE A 50 -9.31 3.67 -18.08
CA PHE A 50 -10.48 4.28 -17.43
C PHE A 50 -10.14 5.05 -16.15
N GLU A 51 -8.87 5.46 -15.96
CA GLU A 51 -8.39 6.09 -14.72
C GLU A 51 -9.23 7.29 -14.30
N GLN A 52 -9.48 8.21 -15.23
CA GLN A 52 -10.22 9.45 -14.97
C GLN A 52 -11.68 9.16 -14.56
N GLU A 53 -12.34 8.26 -15.28
CA GLU A 53 -13.73 7.90 -15.03
C GLU A 53 -13.89 7.15 -13.71
N LEU A 54 -12.99 6.20 -13.42
CA LEU A 54 -13.00 5.42 -12.19
C LEU A 54 -12.62 6.28 -10.98
N THR A 55 -11.74 7.26 -11.15
CA THR A 55 -11.44 8.26 -10.11
C THR A 55 -12.69 9.03 -9.73
N ALA A 56 -13.44 9.55 -10.70
CA ALA A 56 -14.71 10.21 -10.46
C ALA A 56 -15.76 9.26 -9.84
N PHE A 57 -15.77 7.99 -10.24
CA PHE A 57 -16.66 6.97 -9.70
C PHE A 57 -16.41 6.71 -8.20
N TYR A 58 -15.15 6.46 -7.81
CA TYR A 58 -14.76 6.17 -6.42
C TYR A 58 -14.83 7.40 -5.52
N ALA A 59 -14.63 8.61 -6.06
CA ALA A 59 -14.80 9.86 -5.33
C ALA A 59 -16.19 9.99 -4.70
N ARG A 60 -17.23 9.41 -5.33
CA ARG A 60 -18.61 9.36 -4.78
C ARG A 60 -18.72 8.56 -3.48
N TYR A 61 -17.77 7.68 -3.20
CA TYR A 61 -17.66 6.94 -1.94
C TYR A 61 -16.74 7.63 -0.92
N ASN A 62 -16.30 8.87 -1.20
CA ASN A 62 -15.25 9.58 -0.45
C ASN A 62 -13.95 8.76 -0.38
N VAL A 63 -13.58 8.16 -1.50
CA VAL A 63 -12.36 7.35 -1.68
C VAL A 63 -11.65 7.82 -2.93
N GLU A 64 -10.33 7.89 -2.89
CA GLU A 64 -9.51 8.26 -4.03
C GLU A 64 -8.92 7.02 -4.67
N LEU A 65 -9.06 6.90 -5.99
CA LEU A 65 -8.26 5.98 -6.79
C LEU A 65 -6.91 6.65 -7.04
N ILE A 66 -5.83 6.05 -6.56
CA ILE A 66 -4.48 6.60 -6.67
C ILE A 66 -3.63 5.67 -7.50
N ARG A 67 -2.94 6.25 -8.48
CA ARG A 67 -1.80 5.65 -9.16
C ARG A 67 -0.51 6.12 -8.49
N ALA A 68 0.24 5.20 -7.92
CA ALA A 68 1.55 5.52 -7.36
C ALA A 68 2.58 5.80 -8.46
N THR A 69 3.68 6.47 -8.12
CA THR A 69 4.78 6.76 -9.05
C THR A 69 5.43 5.50 -9.61
N GLU A 70 5.35 4.40 -8.87
CA GLU A 70 5.84 3.08 -9.28
C GLU A 70 4.84 2.32 -10.17
N GLY A 71 3.67 2.92 -10.45
CA GLY A 71 2.74 2.47 -11.47
C GLY A 71 1.57 1.62 -10.99
N PHE A 72 1.52 1.20 -9.72
CA PHE A 72 0.40 0.43 -9.17
C PHE A 72 -0.77 1.32 -8.72
N PHE A 73 -1.98 0.77 -8.74
CA PHE A 73 -3.21 1.43 -8.30
C PHE A 73 -3.68 0.93 -6.94
N TYR A 74 -4.31 1.80 -6.15
CA TYR A 74 -5.02 1.42 -4.92
C TYR A 74 -6.07 2.46 -4.52
N LEU A 75 -6.98 2.07 -3.64
CA LEU A 75 -7.95 2.98 -3.04
C LEU A 75 -7.41 3.59 -1.74
N ARG A 76 -7.41 4.92 -1.65
CA ARG A 76 -7.12 5.67 -0.42
C ARG A 76 -8.42 6.21 0.18
N PRO A 77 -8.87 5.70 1.34
CA PRO A 77 -10.06 6.23 1.99
C PRO A 77 -9.82 7.62 2.57
N ARG A 78 -10.80 8.52 2.43
CA ARG A 78 -10.83 9.80 3.19
C ARG A 78 -11.49 9.59 4.55
N SER A 79 -11.41 10.60 5.43
CA SER A 79 -12.04 10.59 6.76
C SER A 79 -13.54 10.26 6.73
N THR A 80 -14.23 10.64 5.65
CA THR A 80 -15.67 10.46 5.43
C THR A 80 -16.02 9.30 4.49
N THR A 81 -15.08 8.36 4.28
CA THR A 81 -15.28 7.19 3.41
C THR A 81 -16.58 6.43 3.72
N LEU A 82 -17.32 6.06 2.67
CA LEU A 82 -18.48 5.18 2.77
C LEU A 82 -18.09 3.69 2.67
N ILE A 83 -16.89 3.40 2.19
CA ILE A 83 -16.36 2.03 2.09
C ILE A 83 -15.66 1.69 3.40
N PRO A 84 -16.02 0.56 4.06
CA PRO A 84 -15.31 0.09 5.25
C PRO A 84 -13.84 -0.16 4.95
N PHE A 85 -12.96 0.33 5.83
CA PHE A 85 -11.53 0.12 5.71
C PHE A 85 -10.96 -0.46 7.01
N SER A 86 -9.78 -1.06 6.90
CA SER A 86 -9.04 -1.61 8.03
C SER A 86 -7.63 -1.06 8.04
N VAL A 87 -7.07 -0.94 9.23
CA VAL A 87 -5.69 -0.48 9.43
C VAL A 87 -4.80 -1.70 9.70
N LEU A 88 -3.60 -1.67 9.14
CA LEU A 88 -2.57 -2.69 9.37
C LEU A 88 -2.02 -2.60 10.79
N SER A 89 -1.66 -3.75 11.37
CA SER A 89 -0.97 -3.75 12.66
C SER A 89 0.47 -3.26 12.53
N GLU A 90 1.10 -2.84 13.62
CA GLU A 90 2.52 -2.46 13.63
C GLU A 90 3.42 -3.58 13.08
N LEU A 91 3.12 -4.85 13.40
CA LEU A 91 3.83 -6.00 12.84
C LEU A 91 3.64 -6.07 11.31
N ASP A 92 2.43 -5.88 10.80
CA ASP A 92 2.18 -5.87 9.35
C ASP A 92 2.97 -4.75 8.66
N MET A 93 3.00 -3.56 9.27
CA MET A 93 3.75 -2.41 8.76
C MET A 93 5.24 -2.71 8.69
N MET A 94 5.81 -3.30 9.75
CA MET A 94 7.21 -3.67 9.80
C MET A 94 7.56 -4.75 8.78
N VAL A 95 6.71 -5.76 8.62
CA VAL A 95 6.88 -6.79 7.58
C VAL A 95 6.83 -6.16 6.20
N GLY A 96 5.89 -5.25 5.95
CA GLY A 96 5.82 -4.48 4.70
C GLY A 96 7.10 -3.68 4.43
N LYS A 97 7.65 -3.02 5.45
CA LYS A 97 8.92 -2.28 5.34
C LYS A 97 10.10 -3.18 4.98
N ILE A 98 10.17 -4.37 5.55
CA ILE A 98 11.24 -5.34 5.24
C ILE A 98 11.05 -5.91 3.85
N LEU A 99 9.82 -6.18 3.41
CA LEU A 99 9.57 -6.57 2.02
C LEU A 99 10.05 -5.47 1.05
N CYS A 100 9.82 -4.20 1.37
CA CYS A 100 10.34 -3.08 0.58
C CYS A 100 11.87 -3.05 0.57
N TYR A 101 12.51 -3.29 1.72
CA TYR A 101 13.96 -3.41 1.81
C TYR A 101 14.51 -4.56 0.95
N LEU A 102 13.88 -5.73 1.00
CA LEU A 102 14.25 -6.88 0.17
C LEU A 102 14.05 -6.62 -1.32
N TYR A 103 13.00 -5.87 -1.68
CA TYR A 103 12.74 -5.48 -3.06
C TYR A 103 13.85 -4.57 -3.62
N LEU A 104 14.40 -3.69 -2.79
CA LEU A 104 15.51 -2.79 -3.13
C LEU A 104 16.88 -3.47 -3.09
N SER A 105 17.01 -4.61 -2.39
CA SER A 105 18.27 -5.31 -2.23
C SER A 105 18.80 -5.88 -3.56
N PRO A 106 20.12 -5.81 -3.83
CA PRO A 106 20.72 -6.45 -5.01
C PRO A 106 20.52 -7.98 -5.03
N GLU A 107 20.26 -8.61 -3.87
CA GLU A 107 19.91 -10.03 -3.76
C GLU A 107 18.64 -10.39 -4.53
N ARG A 108 17.75 -9.43 -4.78
CA ARG A 108 16.56 -9.65 -5.60
C ARG A 108 16.93 -10.17 -6.99
N LEU A 109 17.98 -9.61 -7.60
CA LEU A 109 18.40 -9.99 -8.95
C LEU A 109 18.98 -11.41 -8.96
N SER A 110 19.79 -11.77 -7.95
CA SER A 110 20.35 -13.12 -7.84
C SER A 110 19.27 -14.18 -7.60
N ASN A 111 18.22 -13.81 -6.89
CA ASN A 111 17.12 -14.73 -6.55
C ASN A 111 15.98 -14.72 -7.57
N GLN A 112 16.15 -14.04 -8.72
CA GLN A 112 15.09 -13.85 -9.73
C GLN A 112 13.78 -13.28 -9.14
N GLY A 113 13.88 -12.49 -8.07
CA GLY A 113 12.74 -11.91 -7.36
C GLY A 113 11.99 -12.87 -6.42
N ILE A 114 12.45 -14.11 -6.23
CA ILE A 114 11.81 -15.10 -5.37
C ILE A 114 12.44 -15.09 -3.98
N PHE A 115 11.62 -14.97 -2.95
CA PHE A 115 12.03 -14.97 -1.55
C PHE A 115 11.35 -16.10 -0.79
N THR A 116 11.92 -16.47 0.36
CA THR A 116 11.33 -17.45 1.27
C THR A 116 10.84 -16.79 2.55
N ALA A 117 9.81 -17.36 3.17
CA ALA A 117 9.33 -16.90 4.47
C ALA A 117 10.43 -16.98 5.56
N GLN A 118 11.37 -17.91 5.40
CA GLN A 118 12.50 -18.06 6.32
C GLN A 118 13.50 -16.91 6.19
N LYS A 119 13.91 -16.55 4.97
CA LYS A 119 14.80 -15.39 4.72
C LYS A 119 14.16 -14.09 5.22
N LEU A 120 12.84 -13.91 4.98
CA LEU A 120 12.11 -12.76 5.53
C LEU A 120 12.17 -12.70 7.06
N PHE A 121 12.06 -13.85 7.73
CA PHE A 121 12.12 -13.94 9.19
C PHE A 121 13.54 -13.63 9.73
N GLU A 122 14.57 -14.13 9.05
CA GLU A 122 15.97 -13.84 9.40
C GLU A 122 16.29 -12.35 9.27
N GLU A 123 15.83 -11.73 8.19
CA GLU A 123 16.00 -10.29 7.96
C GLU A 123 15.20 -9.45 8.95
N LEU A 124 13.99 -9.88 9.33
CA LEU A 124 13.22 -9.26 10.40
C LEU A 124 14.01 -9.25 11.72
N LEU A 125 14.58 -10.39 12.12
CA LEU A 125 15.37 -10.48 13.35
C LEU A 125 16.68 -9.69 13.27
N SER A 126 17.28 -9.60 12.08
CA SER A 126 18.55 -8.88 11.88
C SER A 126 18.38 -7.36 11.87
N LEU A 127 17.25 -6.86 11.35
CA LEU A 127 17.06 -5.43 11.08
C LEU A 127 16.24 -4.72 12.15
N ALA A 128 15.32 -5.42 12.82
CA ALA A 128 14.45 -4.87 13.85
C ALA A 128 14.93 -5.26 15.26
N ASP A 129 14.58 -4.42 16.24
CA ASP A 129 14.90 -4.67 17.65
C ASP A 129 14.11 -5.88 18.17
N GLU A 130 14.82 -6.99 18.46
CA GLU A 130 14.26 -8.25 18.96
C GLU A 130 13.35 -8.03 20.19
N SER A 131 13.69 -7.09 21.07
CA SER A 131 12.88 -6.80 22.26
C SER A 131 11.53 -6.18 21.92
N LYS A 132 11.47 -5.34 20.87
CA LYS A 132 10.21 -4.80 20.33
C LYS A 132 9.43 -5.88 19.59
N LEU A 133 10.11 -6.72 18.81
CA LEU A 133 9.48 -7.83 18.08
C LEU A 133 8.73 -8.79 19.01
N LEU A 134 9.36 -9.16 20.13
CA LEU A 134 8.79 -10.08 21.10
C LEU A 134 7.55 -9.51 21.80
N LYS A 135 7.45 -8.20 21.98
CA LYS A 135 6.23 -7.54 22.52
C LYS A 135 5.02 -7.74 21.61
N PHE A 136 5.21 -7.91 20.30
CA PHE A 136 4.11 -8.27 19.39
C PHE A 136 3.60 -9.68 19.65
N VAL A 137 4.39 -10.59 20.21
CA VAL A 137 3.95 -11.92 20.62
C VAL A 137 3.22 -11.84 21.96
N ASN A 138 3.92 -11.35 22.99
CA ASN A 138 3.39 -11.14 24.34
C ASN A 138 4.21 -10.05 25.04
N GLN A 139 3.56 -9.18 25.81
CA GLN A 139 4.23 -8.10 26.55
C GLN A 139 5.30 -8.59 27.54
N ARG A 140 5.21 -9.85 27.99
CA ARG A 140 6.16 -10.47 28.93
C ARG A 140 7.10 -11.49 28.27
N SER A 141 7.15 -11.55 26.94
CA SER A 141 8.06 -12.47 26.24
C SER A 141 9.51 -12.14 26.59
N THR A 142 10.28 -13.16 26.96
CA THR A 142 11.69 -13.04 27.36
C THR A 142 12.65 -13.53 26.27
N GLY A 143 12.13 -13.89 25.10
CA GLY A 143 12.93 -14.35 23.96
C GLY A 143 13.14 -15.86 23.92
N THR A 144 12.24 -16.62 24.53
CA THR A 144 12.28 -18.09 24.49
C THR A 144 12.09 -18.62 23.06
N ASP A 145 12.56 -19.84 22.79
CA ASP A 145 12.34 -20.49 21.48
C ASP A 145 10.84 -20.59 21.14
N LEU A 146 9.98 -20.76 22.15
CA LEU A 146 8.54 -20.74 21.99
C LEU A 146 8.02 -19.36 21.56
N ASP A 147 8.57 -18.27 22.10
CA ASP A 147 8.22 -16.91 21.67
C ASP A 147 8.63 -16.68 20.21
N LYS A 148 9.82 -17.16 19.82
CA LYS A 148 10.32 -17.07 18.43
C LYS A 148 9.44 -17.85 17.45
N GLN A 149 8.99 -19.04 17.84
CA GLN A 149 8.06 -19.83 17.04
C GLN A 149 6.72 -19.11 16.85
N LYS A 150 6.17 -18.52 17.92
CA LYS A 150 4.93 -17.72 17.85
C LYS A 150 5.10 -16.45 17.01
N LEU A 151 6.26 -15.80 17.08
CA LEU A 151 6.58 -14.66 16.23
C LEU A 151 6.57 -15.06 14.75
N GLN A 152 7.17 -16.21 14.42
CA GLN A 152 7.19 -16.75 13.06
C GLN A 152 5.77 -17.06 12.55
N GLU A 153 4.88 -17.58 13.39
CA GLU A 153 3.46 -17.77 13.05
C GLU A 153 2.75 -16.44 12.79
N LYS A 154 2.97 -15.43 13.65
CA LYS A 154 2.41 -14.09 13.43
C LYS A 154 2.93 -13.45 12.14
N LEU A 155 4.23 -13.60 11.85
CA LEU A 155 4.83 -13.17 10.59
C LEU A 155 4.12 -13.82 9.38
N ARG A 156 3.85 -15.13 9.43
CA ARG A 156 3.11 -15.83 8.36
C ARG A 156 1.69 -15.29 8.20
N THR A 157 1.00 -14.96 9.30
CA THR A 157 -0.32 -14.32 9.25
C THR A 157 -0.24 -12.94 8.59
N SER A 158 0.75 -12.13 8.97
CA SER A 158 1.01 -10.83 8.35
C SER A 158 1.31 -10.94 6.86
N LEU A 159 2.19 -11.86 6.46
CA LEU A 159 2.53 -12.11 5.07
C LEU A 159 1.29 -12.54 4.25
N ASN A 160 0.42 -13.37 4.80
CA ASN A 160 -0.84 -13.75 4.16
C ASN A 160 -1.83 -12.57 4.02
N ARG A 161 -1.84 -11.63 4.99
CA ARG A 161 -2.62 -10.40 4.87
C ARG A 161 -2.06 -9.51 3.75
N LEU A 162 -0.74 -9.33 3.70
CA LEU A 162 -0.06 -8.55 2.68
C LEU A 162 -0.23 -9.16 1.27
N ARG A 163 -0.33 -10.49 1.16
CA ARG A 163 -0.73 -11.18 -0.08
C ARG A 163 -2.10 -10.73 -0.57
N ARG A 164 -3.11 -10.68 0.31
CA ARG A 164 -4.46 -10.23 -0.06
C ARG A 164 -4.47 -8.77 -0.50
N LEU A 165 -3.55 -7.96 0.03
CA LEU A 165 -3.36 -6.57 -0.37
C LEU A 165 -2.56 -6.41 -1.67
N GLY A 166 -2.09 -7.48 -2.30
CA GLY A 166 -1.35 -7.41 -3.57
C GLY A 166 0.14 -7.09 -3.42
N MET A 167 0.70 -7.14 -2.20
CA MET A 167 2.12 -6.82 -1.94
C MET A 167 3.07 -7.97 -2.30
N VAL A 168 2.55 -9.20 -2.26
CA VAL A 168 3.31 -10.41 -2.55
C VAL A 168 2.45 -11.40 -3.32
N HIS A 169 3.08 -12.18 -4.18
CA HIS A 169 2.47 -13.27 -4.93
C HIS A 169 3.12 -14.60 -4.54
N PHE A 170 2.35 -15.55 -4.01
CA PHE A 170 2.87 -16.89 -3.71
C PHE A 170 2.93 -17.74 -4.96
N LEU A 171 3.96 -18.57 -5.07
CA LEU A 171 4.04 -19.56 -6.15
C LEU A 171 2.97 -20.64 -5.93
N GLN A 172 2.26 -21.02 -7.00
CA GLN A 172 1.05 -21.87 -6.94
C GLN A 172 1.24 -23.21 -6.19
N ASN A 173 2.47 -23.71 -6.09
CA ASN A 173 2.80 -24.99 -5.46
C ASN A 173 3.60 -24.86 -4.17
N ASP A 174 3.86 -23.63 -3.69
CA ASP A 174 4.72 -23.43 -2.52
C ASP A 174 4.33 -22.16 -1.75
N SER A 175 3.64 -22.36 -0.62
CA SER A 175 3.26 -21.28 0.30
C SER A 175 4.43 -20.74 1.14
N HIS A 176 5.65 -21.26 0.96
CA HIS A 176 6.86 -20.75 1.58
C HIS A 176 7.67 -19.86 0.65
N ARG A 177 7.41 -19.89 -0.66
CA ARG A 177 8.07 -19.04 -1.65
C ARG A 177 7.11 -18.01 -2.25
N PHE A 178 7.57 -16.79 -2.35
CA PHE A 178 6.78 -15.69 -2.88
C PHE A 178 7.64 -14.70 -3.66
N MET A 179 7.01 -13.96 -4.56
CA MET A 179 7.57 -12.80 -5.24
C MET A 179 7.02 -11.53 -4.60
N ILE A 180 7.83 -10.48 -4.56
CA ILE A 180 7.46 -9.17 -4.03
C ILE A 180 7.08 -8.27 -5.20
N THR A 181 5.93 -7.60 -5.10
CA THR A 181 5.44 -6.67 -6.13
C THR A 181 5.88 -5.24 -5.81
N GLU A 182 5.82 -4.35 -6.80
CA GLU A 182 6.08 -2.92 -6.65
C GLU A 182 5.11 -2.22 -5.68
N SER A 183 3.94 -2.82 -5.41
CA SER A 183 2.99 -2.27 -4.42
C SER A 183 3.61 -2.11 -3.03
N VAL A 184 4.67 -2.86 -2.74
CA VAL A 184 5.44 -2.77 -1.49
C VAL A 184 6.05 -1.39 -1.25
N PHE A 185 6.26 -0.58 -2.28
CA PHE A 185 6.78 0.79 -2.15
C PHE A 185 5.86 1.70 -1.33
N ARG A 186 4.60 1.31 -1.12
CA ARG A 186 3.72 2.00 -0.18
C ARG A 186 4.23 1.97 1.27
N PHE A 187 5.08 1.00 1.63
CA PHE A 187 5.76 0.93 2.93
C PHE A 187 7.10 1.70 2.96
N GLY A 188 7.53 2.25 1.82
CA GLY A 188 8.75 3.05 1.67
C GLY A 188 8.49 4.47 1.18
N ALA A 189 7.27 4.98 1.31
CA ALA A 189 6.86 6.27 0.75
C ALA A 189 7.74 7.44 1.24
N ASP A 190 8.14 7.44 2.51
CA ASP A 190 8.95 8.51 3.12
C ASP A 190 10.42 8.49 2.69
N VAL A 191 10.81 7.47 1.94
CA VAL A 191 12.19 7.19 1.56
C VAL A 191 12.46 7.56 0.09
N ARG A 192 11.41 7.82 -0.68
CA ARG A 192 11.44 8.17 -2.10
C ARG A 192 12.27 9.42 -2.41
N SER A 193 12.33 10.36 -1.47
CA SER A 193 13.06 11.63 -1.61
C SER A 193 14.51 11.57 -1.09
N SER A 194 14.95 10.42 -0.56
CA SER A 194 16.31 10.28 -0.02
C SER A 194 17.30 9.84 -1.09
N ASP A 195 18.54 10.34 -0.99
CA ASP A 195 19.64 9.99 -1.91
C ASP A 195 20.02 8.49 -1.84
N ASP A 196 19.71 7.81 -0.74
CA ASP A 196 19.90 6.36 -0.55
C ASP A 196 18.63 5.73 0.05
N PRO A 197 17.74 5.18 -0.81
CA PRO A 197 16.47 4.64 -0.37
C PRO A 197 16.62 3.35 0.45
N GLN A 198 17.73 2.63 0.32
CA GLN A 198 17.94 1.42 1.10
C GLN A 198 18.29 1.79 2.56
N GLN A 199 19.18 2.78 2.75
CA GLN A 199 19.57 3.23 4.10
C GLN A 199 18.46 3.99 4.82
N ALA A 200 17.66 4.76 4.11
CA ALA A 200 16.49 5.42 4.70
C ALA A 200 15.40 4.39 5.10
N GLN A 201 15.21 3.33 4.31
CA GLN A 201 14.32 2.22 4.71
C GLN A 201 14.81 1.50 5.97
N LEU A 202 16.13 1.25 6.07
CA LEU A 202 16.75 0.65 7.25
C LEU A 202 16.55 1.49 8.53
N ARG A 203 16.68 2.82 8.43
CA ARG A 203 16.41 3.73 9.55
C ARG A 203 14.96 3.59 10.03
N MET A 204 14.00 3.67 9.12
CA MET A 204 12.57 3.51 9.47
C MET A 204 12.21 2.15 10.08
N ILE A 205 12.93 1.07 9.72
CA ILE A 205 12.74 -0.24 10.34
C ILE A 205 13.26 -0.24 11.78
N ARG A 206 14.46 0.33 12.02
CA ARG A 206 15.09 0.39 13.33
C ARG A 206 14.32 1.28 14.32
N ASP A 207 13.87 2.42 13.84
CA ASP A 207 13.17 3.41 14.66
C ASP A 207 11.74 2.93 14.98
N GLY A 208 11.20 2.01 14.17
CA GLY A 208 9.89 1.40 14.38
C GLY A 208 8.74 2.38 14.13
N GLU A 209 8.98 3.42 13.33
CA GLU A 209 8.00 4.47 13.06
C GLU A 209 6.83 3.91 12.25
N ALA A 210 5.77 3.48 12.93
CA ALA A 210 4.48 3.34 12.28
C ALA A 210 3.95 4.76 12.01
N MET A 211 3.60 5.08 10.76
CA MET A 211 3.04 6.38 10.42
C MET A 211 1.90 6.74 11.38
N SER A 212 1.96 7.93 11.97
CA SER A 212 0.87 8.47 12.75
C SER A 212 -0.36 8.56 11.86
N LEU A 213 -1.48 7.99 12.31
CA LEU A 213 -2.77 8.00 11.58
C LEU A 213 -3.19 9.40 11.12
N LYS A 214 -2.67 10.46 11.75
CA LYS A 214 -2.99 11.85 11.45
C LYS A 214 -2.47 12.33 10.09
N ASP A 215 -1.33 11.84 9.62
CA ASP A 215 -0.68 12.40 8.42
C ASP A 215 -1.33 11.89 7.13
N ASN A 216 -1.85 10.67 7.09
CA ASN A 216 -2.60 10.17 5.92
C ASN A 216 -3.93 10.90 5.68
N LEU A 217 -4.46 11.59 6.69
CA LEU A 217 -5.74 12.30 6.62
C LEU A 217 -5.57 13.79 6.26
N SER A 218 -4.36 14.35 6.35
CA SER A 218 -4.09 15.78 6.21
C SER A 218 -3.30 16.18 4.96
N LEU A 219 -2.63 15.22 4.29
CA LEU A 219 -1.69 15.51 3.18
C LEU A 219 -2.33 16.05 1.88
N THR A 220 -3.63 16.36 1.83
CA THR A 220 -4.28 16.95 0.65
C THR A 220 -5.07 18.23 0.89
N ASP A 221 -5.18 18.72 2.14
CA ASP A 221 -5.90 19.99 2.39
C ASP A 221 -5.03 21.24 2.17
N ASN A 222 -3.73 21.10 1.93
CA ASN A 222 -2.78 22.21 1.85
C ASN A 222 -2.17 22.49 0.46
N GLU A 223 -2.52 21.75 -0.61
CA GLU A 223 -1.93 22.00 -1.94
C GLU A 223 -2.76 22.92 -2.86
N ASN A 224 -3.86 23.52 -2.38
CA ASN A 224 -4.77 24.33 -3.20
C ASN A 224 -4.87 25.83 -2.83
N ASN A 225 -3.93 26.40 -2.06
CA ASN A 225 -4.07 27.80 -1.58
C ASN A 225 -2.93 28.78 -1.90
N ASP A 226 -2.02 28.48 -2.82
CA ASP A 226 -0.96 29.42 -3.22
C ASP A 226 -1.01 29.74 -4.72
N ASN A 227 -2.12 30.31 -5.21
CA ASN A 227 -2.20 30.82 -6.58
C ASN A 227 -3.13 32.02 -6.80
N ASP A 228 -3.36 32.87 -5.79
CA ASP A 228 -4.14 34.11 -6.00
C ASP A 228 -3.77 35.21 -5.00
N LYS A 229 -2.53 35.72 -5.03
CA LYS A 229 -2.18 37.08 -4.60
C LYS A 229 -0.89 37.52 -5.30
N ASP A 230 -1.03 38.30 -6.37
CA ASP A 230 -0.30 39.56 -6.60
C ASP A 230 -0.45 39.96 -8.07
N GLU A 231 -1.49 40.73 -8.38
CA GLU A 231 -1.51 41.66 -9.53
C GLU A 231 -2.72 42.59 -9.39
N ALA A 232 -2.60 43.60 -8.54
CA ALA A 232 -3.42 44.81 -8.57
C ALA A 232 -2.71 45.93 -7.82
N GLU A 233 -1.91 46.72 -8.53
CA GLU A 233 -1.69 48.15 -8.31
C GLU A 233 -0.77 48.70 -9.41
N ASP A 234 -1.37 49.33 -10.42
CA ASP A 234 -0.85 50.52 -11.12
C ASP A 234 -1.91 51.02 -12.13
N GLU A 235 -2.83 51.86 -11.65
CA GLU A 235 -3.33 53.13 -12.25
C GLU A 235 -4.51 53.71 -11.45
#